data_AF-A0A9E0SDU5-F1
#
_entry.id   AF-A0A9E0SDU5-F1
#
_cell.length_a   1.000
_cell.length_b   1.000
_cell.length_c   1.000
_cell.angle_alpha   90.00
_cell.angle_beta   90.00
_cell.angle_gamma   90.00
#
_symmetry.space_group_name_H-M   'P 1'
#
loop_
_entity.id
_entity.type
_entity.pdbx_description
1 polymer ?
#
loop_
_entity_poly.entity_id
_entity_poly.type
_entity_poly.pdbx_seq_one_letter_code
_entity_poly.pdbx_strand_id
1 'polypeptide(L)' 'MISTWPKRILLALAVCGFTASAMAQYIWLDDKGVKQYSDTPPPASVPKKRILKEGGMPTQN' A
#
# COMPACT_ATOMS: atom_id res chain seq x y z
N MET A 1 -3.61 -45.32 -4.15
CA MET A 1 -4.02 -44.02 -4.74
C MET A 1 -3.39 -42.91 -3.90
N ILE A 2 -2.47 -42.12 -4.47
CA ILE A 2 -1.77 -41.06 -3.73
C ILE A 2 -2.69 -39.83 -3.67
N SER A 3 -3.05 -39.39 -2.47
CA SER A 3 -3.94 -38.25 -2.26
C SER A 3 -3.30 -36.96 -2.79
N THR A 4 -3.95 -36.32 -3.77
CA THR A 4 -3.49 -35.09 -4.42
C THR A 4 -3.93 -33.82 -3.67
N TRP A 5 -4.70 -33.95 -2.59
CA TRP A 5 -5.19 -32.88 -1.73
C TRP A 5 -4.13 -31.87 -1.27
N PRO A 6 -2.95 -32.28 -0.75
CA PRO A 6 -1.97 -31.30 -0.26
C PRO A 6 -1.43 -30.40 -1.39
N LYS A 7 -1.31 -30.92 -2.61
CA LYS A 7 -0.86 -30.14 -3.79
C LYS A 7 -1.87 -29.06 -4.19
N ARG A 8 -3.17 -29.35 -4.02
CA ARG A 8 -4.26 -28.41 -4.33
C ARG A 8 -4.34 -27.29 -3.30
N ILE A 9 -4.10 -27.60 -2.03
CA ILE A 9 -4.05 -26.60 -0.94
C ILE A 9 -2.85 -25.66 -1.15
N LEU A 10 -1.67 -26.20 -1.48
CA LEU A 10 -0.50 -25.39 -1.79
C LEU A 10 -0.72 -24.46 -2.99
N LEU A 11 -1.38 -24.96 -4.04
CA LEU A 11 -1.71 -24.15 -5.21
C LEU A 11 -2.70 -23.01 -4.88
N ALA A 12 -3.71 -23.28 -4.04
CA ALA A 12 -4.67 -22.28 -3.61
C ALA A 12 -4.02 -21.16 -2.77
N LEU A 13 -3.10 -21.53 -1.87
CA LEU A 13 -2.33 -20.55 -1.08
C LEU A 13 -1.43 -19.69 -1.96
N ALA A 14 -0.80 -20.27 -2.99
CA ALA A 14 0.03 -19.53 -3.93
C ALA A 14 -0.78 -18.47 -4.70
N VAL A 15 -2.00 -18.80 -5.17
CA VAL A 15 -2.85 -17.85 -5.91
C VAL A 15 -3.35 -16.71 -5.03
N CYS A 16 -3.71 -16.98 -3.77
CA CYS A 16 -4.19 -15.94 -2.85
C CYS A 16 -3.11 -14.92 -2.42
N GLY A 17 -1.81 -15.24 -2.59
CA GLY A 17 -0.71 -14.40 -2.16
C GLY A 17 -0.43 -13.15 -3.01
N PHE A 18 -1.07 -13.01 -4.18
CA PHE A 18 -0.69 -11.98 -5.18
C PHE A 18 -1.42 -10.62 -5.05
N THR A 19 -2.23 -10.38 -4.01
CA THR A 19 -3.01 -9.13 -3.88
C THR A 19 -2.25 -7.95 -3.23
N ALA A 20 -0.93 -7.92 -3.27
CA ALA A 20 -0.15 -6.90 -2.60
C ALA A 20 0.91 -6.28 -3.51
N SER A 21 0.53 -5.37 -4.42
CA SER A 21 1.51 -4.42 -5.01
C SER A 21 0.88 -3.38 -5.94
N ALA A 22 0.23 -2.37 -5.35
CA ALA A 22 0.06 -1.06 -6.00
C ALA A 22 -0.28 0.04 -4.96
N MET A 23 0.50 0.16 -3.88
CA MET A 23 0.29 1.22 -2.88
C MET A 23 1.11 2.46 -3.24
N ALA A 24 0.66 3.21 -4.25
CA ALA A 24 1.06 4.61 -4.45
C ALA A 24 0.33 5.52 -3.44
N GLN A 25 0.30 5.11 -2.17
CA GLN A 25 -0.48 5.75 -1.13
C GLN A 25 0.30 6.91 -0.52
N TYR A 26 -0.25 8.11 -0.64
CA TYR A 26 0.16 9.31 0.06
C TYR A 26 -0.26 9.24 1.53
N ILE A 27 0.63 9.71 2.39
CA ILE A 27 0.39 9.77 3.83
C ILE A 27 0.75 11.16 4.31
N TRP A 28 -0.15 11.82 5.02
CA TRP A 28 0.11 13.12 5.63
C TRP A 28 -0.63 13.28 6.96
N LEU A 29 -0.28 14.31 7.74
CA LEU A 29 -0.98 14.69 8.96
C LEU A 29 -1.99 15.80 8.66
N ASP A 30 -3.21 15.66 9.18
CA ASP A 30 -4.19 16.74 9.20
C ASP A 30 -3.87 17.81 10.25
N ASP A 31 -4.74 18.81 10.40
CA ASP A 31 -4.57 19.89 11.39
C ASP A 31 -4.68 19.43 12.85
N LYS A 32 -5.31 18.29 13.10
CA LYS A 32 -5.42 17.65 14.41
C LYS A 32 -4.30 16.64 14.67
N GLY A 33 -3.37 16.47 13.73
CA GLY A 33 -2.27 15.51 13.82
C GLY A 33 -2.69 14.06 13.50
N VAL A 34 -3.83 13.86 12.84
CA VAL A 34 -4.30 12.54 12.41
C VAL A 34 -3.65 12.17 11.08
N LYS A 35 -3.18 10.92 10.96
CA LYS A 35 -2.63 10.39 9.71
C LYS A 35 -3.76 10.13 8.72
N GLN A 36 -3.69 10.79 7.58
CA GLN A 36 -4.55 10.57 6.43
C GLN A 36 -3.80 9.75 5.39
N TYR A 37 -4.50 8.76 4.83
CA TYR A 37 -3.99 7.88 3.80
C TYR A 37 -4.85 8.06 2.54
N SER A 38 -4.22 8.33 1.41
CA SER A 38 -4.94 8.56 0.15
C SER A 38 -4.12 8.05 -1.03
N ASP A 39 -4.77 7.48 -2.04
CA ASP A 39 -4.10 7.11 -3.31
C ASP A 39 -3.86 8.32 -4.22
N THR A 40 -4.40 9.50 -3.87
CA THR A 40 -4.19 10.76 -4.60
C THR A 40 -3.29 11.72 -3.81
N PRO A 41 -2.56 12.62 -4.48
CA PRO A 41 -1.70 13.58 -3.80
C PRO A 41 -2.49 14.45 -2.81
N PRO A 42 -1.84 14.87 -1.70
CA PRO A 42 -2.48 15.75 -0.74
C PRO A 42 -2.89 17.08 -1.39
N PRO A 43 -4.02 17.69 -0.98
CA PRO A 43 -4.43 18.99 -1.49
C PRO A 43 -3.39 20.06 -1.12
N ALA A 44 -3.27 21.12 -1.92
CA ALA A 44 -2.29 22.19 -1.73
C ALA A 44 -2.39 22.91 -0.36
N SER A 45 -3.51 22.75 0.34
CA SER A 45 -3.69 23.22 1.72
C SER A 45 -2.84 22.47 2.75
N VAL A 46 -2.34 21.26 2.42
CA VAL A 46 -1.50 20.46 3.32
C VAL A 46 -0.04 20.93 3.20
N PRO A 47 0.57 21.45 4.28
CA PRO A 47 1.96 21.86 4.26
C PRO A 47 2.90 20.69 3.98
N LYS A 48 3.95 20.89 3.16
CA LYS A 48 4.95 19.85 2.85
C LYS A 48 5.56 19.19 4.09
N LYS A 49 5.77 19.95 5.17
CA LYS A 49 6.29 19.42 6.45
C LYS A 49 5.40 18.35 7.11
N ARG A 50 4.12 18.29 6.72
CA ARG A 50 3.13 17.33 7.23
C ARG A 50 2.92 16.15 6.30
N ILE A 51 3.60 16.10 5.15
CA ILE A 51 3.57 14.96 4.23
C ILE A 51 4.62 13.95 4.71
N LEU A 52 4.16 12.77 5.10
CA LEU A 52 5.00 11.68 5.64
C LEU A 52 5.46 10.74 4.54
N LYS A 53 4.65 10.58 3.49
CA LYS A 53 4.97 9.74 2.34
C LYS A 53 4.29 10.30 1.09
N GLU A 54 5.07 10.44 0.03
CA GLU A 54 4.58 10.78 -1.30
C GLU A 54 4.40 9.49 -2.10
N GLY A 55 3.20 9.25 -2.63
CA GLY A 55 2.90 8.03 -3.38
C GLY A 55 3.75 7.93 -4.65
N GLY A 56 4.47 6.82 -4.82
CA GLY A 56 5.01 6.39 -6.12
C GLY A 56 6.26 7.09 -6.68
N MET A 57 6.83 8.13 -6.04
CA MET A 57 8.12 8.68 -6.47
C MET A 57 9.27 8.17 -5.59
N PRO A 58 10.24 7.41 -6.14
CA PRO A 58 11.54 7.30 -5.48
C PRO A 58 12.14 8.70 -5.47
N THR A 59 12.41 9.21 -4.27
CA THR A 59 13.15 10.46 -4.05
C THR A 59 14.44 10.42 -4.86
N GLN A 60 14.50 11.13 -5.99
CA GLN A 60 15.76 11.37 -6.70
C GLN A 60 16.46 12.53 -5.98
N ASN A 61 17.60 12.22 -5.35
CA ASN A 61 18.54 13.20 -4.79
C ASN A 61 19.03 14.16 -5.88
#